data_AF-A0A8H3DPW9-F1
#
_entry.id   AF-A0A8H3DPW9-F1
#
_cell.length_a   1.000
_cell.length_b   1.000
_cell.length_c   1.000
_cell.angle_alpha   90.00
_cell.angle_beta   90.00
_cell.angle_gamma   90.00
#
_symmetry.space_group_name_H-M   'P 1'
#
loop_
_entity.id
_entity.type
_entity.pdbx_description
1 polymer ?
#
loop_
_entity_poly.entity_id
_entity_poly.type
_entity_poly.pdbx_seq_one_letter_code
_entity_poly.pdbx_strand_id
1 'polypeptide(L)'
;MAPMTPWDFYTFAYGPVLRMQSDLMVPPITRETKKAYGEWQTLQYSNQLLGDRFGQRYRPYTTHEAKTLVKSMVDEVTITWHSELHHTGQQRFRMNPEAKDAYLPFLATHWIVERHREALLWSWVVARIGGDDDEWGPAQSAQAWKELGGADDTDLIDVRRKTRSTLHEDHVMNVLESTGDTAIGRSRYAFVSRDGYPYASLGRFGWKNWPMFQPSKSTDAPGMYSDPAARCTIRRTECLAASSARIRGASGIFARLAFEVPHCGDCVITALVASSGDLGLSAFLPEPGRAWMSWKDAAEPSTAIAPHLPLVADYRAANFTLGHVFTQSRGETTSVRDWVVELIARYRFTIGLTPSHFAMLRNPNSMKALFARFEEKIHPDDTIQDILMLCLNDDISLQPERADVLLRQWEAQRWPQKADWEL
;
A
#
# COMPACT_ATOMS: atom_id res chain seq x y z
N MET A 1 31.26 1.29 -3.70
CA MET A 1 29.78 1.20 -3.73
C MET A 1 29.21 2.50 -3.21
N ALA A 2 28.17 3.05 -3.85
CA ALA A 2 27.45 4.18 -3.29
C ALA A 2 26.74 3.74 -2.00
N PRO A 3 26.81 4.55 -0.92
CA PRO A 3 26.16 4.21 0.35
C PRO A 3 24.64 4.24 0.21
N MET A 4 23.96 3.55 1.11
CA MET A 4 22.53 3.74 1.32
C MET A 4 22.27 5.18 1.78
N THR A 5 21.19 5.78 1.30
CA THR A 5 20.82 7.16 1.60
C THR A 5 19.41 7.22 2.21
N PRO A 6 19.01 8.32 2.87
CA PRO A 6 17.62 8.50 3.29
C PRO A 6 16.61 8.35 2.14
N TRP A 7 17.01 8.66 0.90
CA TRP A 7 16.18 8.54 -0.31
C TRP A 7 15.84 7.10 -0.70
N ASP A 8 16.58 6.11 -0.17
CA ASP A 8 16.19 4.71 -0.26
C ASP A 8 14.93 4.39 0.56
N PHE A 9 14.58 5.21 1.56
CA PHE A 9 13.50 4.94 2.49
C PHE A 9 12.29 5.86 2.32
N TYR A 10 12.48 7.07 1.81
CA TYR A 10 11.45 8.07 1.66
C TYR A 10 11.91 9.19 0.71
N THR A 11 11.00 9.80 -0.05
CA THR A 11 11.26 11.08 -0.76
C THR A 11 10.10 12.06 -0.57
N PHE A 12 10.38 13.36 -0.68
CA PHE A 12 9.33 14.38 -0.58
C PHE A 12 8.38 14.37 -1.76
N ALA A 13 8.75 13.83 -2.90
CA ALA A 13 7.83 13.72 -4.04
C ALA A 13 6.93 12.47 -3.95
N TYR A 14 7.49 11.33 -3.53
CA TYR A 14 6.84 10.02 -3.67
C TYR A 14 6.48 9.34 -2.35
N GLY A 15 6.81 9.94 -1.20
CA GLY A 15 6.47 9.39 0.11
C GLY A 15 7.39 8.24 0.54
N PRO A 16 6.95 7.42 1.51
CA PRO A 16 7.74 6.29 2.00
C PRO A 16 7.92 5.21 0.94
N VAL A 17 9.10 4.59 0.95
CA VAL A 17 9.45 3.44 0.11
C VAL A 17 9.10 2.16 0.86
N LEU A 18 8.01 1.53 0.44
CA LEU A 18 7.48 0.27 0.97
C LEU A 18 8.17 -0.90 0.29
N ARG A 19 8.52 -1.92 1.09
CA ARG A 19 9.18 -3.14 0.61
C ARG A 19 8.36 -4.37 0.95
N MET A 20 7.89 -5.03 -0.10
CA MET A 20 6.93 -6.13 -0.06
C MET A 20 7.23 -7.13 -1.17
N GLN A 21 6.78 -8.38 -0.99
CA GLN A 21 6.87 -9.44 -2.00
C GLN A 21 5.51 -9.63 -2.65
N SER A 22 5.42 -9.35 -3.96
CA SER A 22 4.15 -9.44 -4.70
C SER A 22 3.70 -10.88 -4.96
N ASP A 23 4.57 -11.87 -4.77
CA ASP A 23 4.34 -13.30 -5.00
C ASP A 23 4.19 -14.13 -3.72
N LEU A 24 4.29 -13.50 -2.55
CA LEU A 24 4.03 -14.13 -1.27
C LEU A 24 2.88 -13.41 -0.58
N MET A 25 1.72 -14.07 -0.47
CA MET A 25 0.48 -13.44 -0.03
C MET A 25 0.03 -13.91 1.34
N VAL A 26 -0.29 -12.97 2.22
CA VAL A 26 -0.90 -13.21 3.53
C VAL A 26 -2.43 -13.31 3.37
N PRO A 27 -3.08 -14.40 3.83
CA PRO A 27 -4.53 -14.55 3.71
C PRO A 27 -5.28 -13.63 4.68
N PRO A 28 -6.52 -13.22 4.36
CA PRO A 28 -7.34 -12.33 5.22
C PRO A 28 -8.05 -13.07 6.36
N ILE A 29 -7.97 -14.39 6.39
CA ILE A 29 -8.61 -15.22 7.40
C ILE A 29 -7.51 -16.03 8.08
N THR A 30 -7.47 -15.92 9.40
CA THR A 30 -6.63 -16.76 10.26
C THR A 30 -7.06 -18.19 10.08
N ARG A 31 -6.19 -19.03 9.49
CA ARG A 31 -6.47 -20.46 9.38
C ARG A 31 -5.96 -21.12 10.65
N GLU A 32 -6.87 -21.75 11.40
CA GLU A 32 -6.55 -22.67 12.51
C GLU A 32 -5.91 -23.96 11.99
N THR A 33 -4.81 -23.85 11.26
CA THR A 33 -4.02 -25.01 10.83
C THR A 33 -2.80 -25.10 11.73
N LYS A 34 -2.46 -26.33 12.15
CA LYS A 34 -1.25 -26.67 12.91
C LYS A 34 0.09 -26.31 12.20
N LYS A 35 0.06 -25.50 11.15
CA LYS A 35 1.21 -25.06 10.35
C LYS A 35 1.48 -23.55 10.43
N ALA A 36 0.60 -22.76 11.04
CA ALA A 36 0.79 -21.32 11.21
C ALA A 36 1.64 -21.00 12.46
N TYR A 37 2.82 -21.60 12.58
CA TYR A 37 3.77 -21.27 13.64
C TYR A 37 4.65 -20.07 13.26
N GLY A 38 5.06 -19.28 14.24
CA GLY A 38 5.93 -18.13 14.05
C GLY A 38 5.19 -16.87 13.57
N GLU A 39 5.85 -16.07 12.72
CA GLU A 39 5.36 -14.77 12.28
C GLU A 39 4.02 -14.84 11.50
N TRP A 40 3.75 -15.96 10.83
CA TRP A 40 2.59 -16.12 9.96
C TRP A 40 1.25 -15.91 10.65
N GLN A 41 1.13 -16.29 11.92
CA GLN A 41 -0.11 -16.11 12.66
C GLN A 41 -0.40 -14.63 12.92
N THR A 42 0.61 -13.90 13.39
CA THR A 42 0.54 -12.45 13.65
C THR A 42 0.22 -11.69 12.35
N LEU A 43 0.81 -12.11 11.22
CA LEU A 43 0.51 -11.56 9.90
C LEU A 43 -0.94 -11.81 9.48
N GLN A 44 -1.44 -13.03 9.66
CA GLN A 44 -2.82 -13.37 9.30
C GLN A 44 -3.84 -12.60 10.14
N TYR A 45 -3.63 -12.52 11.45
CA TYR A 45 -4.50 -11.72 12.31
C TYR A 45 -4.46 -10.23 11.93
N SER A 46 -3.28 -9.69 11.67
CA SER A 46 -3.14 -8.30 11.19
C SER A 46 -3.87 -8.08 9.85
N ASN A 47 -3.80 -9.05 8.95
CA ASN A 47 -4.51 -8.97 7.68
C ASN A 47 -6.03 -9.15 7.83
N GLN A 48 -6.47 -9.87 8.86
CA GLN A 48 -7.88 -9.93 9.25
C GLN A 48 -8.37 -8.55 9.70
N LEU A 49 -7.63 -7.85 10.58
CA LEU A 49 -7.96 -6.49 11.00
C LEU A 49 -8.06 -5.52 9.82
N LEU A 50 -7.09 -5.58 8.89
CA LEU A 50 -7.14 -4.82 7.64
C LEU A 50 -8.30 -5.25 6.74
N GLY A 51 -8.69 -6.53 6.76
CA GLY A 51 -9.82 -7.07 6.03
C GLY A 51 -11.17 -6.55 6.54
N ASP A 52 -11.31 -6.45 7.86
CA ASP A 52 -12.49 -5.89 8.50
C ASP A 52 -12.64 -4.40 8.19
N ARG A 53 -11.52 -3.68 8.02
CA ARG A 53 -11.51 -2.25 7.66
C ARG A 53 -11.60 -1.94 6.16
N PHE A 54 -10.91 -2.68 5.31
CA PHE A 54 -10.70 -2.34 3.89
C PHE A 54 -11.27 -3.39 2.92
N GLY A 55 -12.06 -4.32 3.43
CA GLY A 55 -12.56 -5.47 2.68
C GLY A 55 -11.56 -6.62 2.68
N GLN A 56 -12.11 -7.84 2.72
CA GLN A 56 -11.38 -9.09 2.84
C GLN A 56 -10.56 -9.36 1.57
N ARG A 57 -9.23 -9.40 1.70
CA ARG A 57 -8.32 -9.70 0.57
C ARG A 57 -6.95 -10.21 1.03
N TYR A 58 -6.30 -10.92 0.13
CA TYR A 58 -4.89 -11.28 0.32
C TYR A 58 -4.02 -10.03 0.20
N ARG A 59 -2.99 -9.91 1.05
CA ARG A 59 -2.05 -8.78 1.01
C ARG A 59 -0.61 -9.26 0.89
N PRO A 60 0.24 -8.53 0.14
CA PRO A 60 1.65 -8.89 -0.03
C PRO A 60 2.38 -9.00 1.29
N TYR A 61 3.25 -10.00 1.41
CA TYR A 61 4.13 -10.14 2.54
C TYR A 61 5.10 -8.94 2.62
N THR A 62 5.28 -8.37 3.81
CA THR A 62 6.29 -7.34 4.05
C THR A 62 7.66 -7.99 4.22
N THR A 63 8.59 -7.76 3.29
CA THR A 63 9.93 -8.39 3.25
C THR A 63 10.69 -8.34 4.60
N HIS A 64 11.61 -9.26 4.86
CA HIS A 64 12.51 -9.17 6.02
C HIS A 64 13.63 -8.14 5.78
N GLU A 65 13.23 -6.87 5.66
CA GLU A 65 14.09 -5.71 5.37
C GLU A 65 13.66 -4.54 6.25
N ALA A 66 14.52 -3.52 6.33
CA ALA A 66 14.21 -2.29 7.05
C ALA A 66 12.87 -1.68 6.60
N LYS A 67 12.02 -1.35 7.58
CA LYS A 67 10.67 -0.84 7.38
C LYS A 67 10.61 0.67 7.61
N THR A 68 10.09 1.40 6.64
CA THR A 68 9.79 2.82 6.80
C THR A 68 8.45 2.98 7.50
N LEU A 69 8.45 3.51 8.72
CA LEU A 69 7.23 3.85 9.45
C LEU A 69 7.07 5.37 9.49
N VAL A 70 5.94 5.85 8.97
CA VAL A 70 5.57 7.28 9.03
C VAL A 70 4.77 7.50 10.31
N LYS A 71 5.24 8.39 11.18
CA LYS A 71 4.62 8.63 12.50
C LYS A 71 3.11 8.86 12.41
N SER A 72 2.66 9.77 11.55
CA SER A 72 1.23 10.08 11.41
C SER A 72 0.39 8.88 10.94
N MET A 73 0.96 7.95 10.17
CA MET A 73 0.30 6.72 9.76
C MET A 73 0.23 5.71 10.90
N VAL A 74 1.31 5.61 11.70
CA VAL A 74 1.31 4.79 12.92
C VAL A 74 0.30 5.31 13.94
N ASP A 75 0.16 6.63 14.07
CA ASP A 75 -0.83 7.25 14.93
C ASP A 75 -2.26 6.90 14.47
N GLU A 76 -2.56 6.99 13.16
CA GLU A 76 -3.86 6.56 12.60
C GLU A 76 -4.16 5.08 12.85
N VAL A 77 -3.17 4.21 12.66
CA VAL A 77 -3.27 2.76 12.92
C VAL A 77 -3.54 2.49 14.40
N THR A 78 -2.88 3.24 15.29
CA THR A 78 -3.02 3.09 16.74
C THR A 78 -4.36 3.61 17.25
N ILE A 79 -4.89 4.69 16.66
CA ILE A 79 -6.26 5.16 16.91
C ILE A 79 -7.26 4.09 16.46
N THR A 80 -7.04 3.50 15.29
CA THR A 80 -7.96 2.55 14.67
C THR A 80 -8.05 1.23 15.43
N TRP A 81 -6.89 0.64 15.80
CA TRP A 81 -6.81 -0.67 16.47
C TRP A 81 -6.15 -0.56 17.84
N HIS A 82 -6.59 0.43 18.62
CA HIS A 82 -6.05 0.73 19.94
C HIS A 82 -6.04 -0.51 20.87
N SER A 83 -7.17 -1.20 20.94
CA SER A 83 -7.35 -2.38 21.81
C SER A 83 -6.43 -3.53 21.43
N GLU A 84 -6.29 -3.81 20.14
CA GLU A 84 -5.54 -4.93 19.58
C GLU A 84 -4.03 -4.72 19.76
N LEU A 85 -3.56 -3.49 19.51
CA LEU A 85 -2.16 -3.13 19.73
C LEU A 85 -1.83 -3.06 21.23
N HIS A 86 -2.75 -2.58 22.06
CA HIS A 86 -2.58 -2.62 23.51
C HIS A 86 -2.46 -4.06 24.02
N HIS A 87 -3.33 -4.96 23.56
CA HIS A 87 -3.25 -6.38 23.91
C HIS A 87 -1.94 -7.00 23.46
N THR A 88 -1.51 -6.73 22.23
CA THR A 88 -0.22 -7.20 21.70
C THR A 88 0.95 -6.75 22.58
N GLY A 89 0.94 -5.49 23.03
CA GLY A 89 1.97 -4.93 23.89
C GLY A 89 2.05 -5.56 25.29
N GLN A 90 1.00 -6.27 25.73
CA GLN A 90 0.99 -7.01 27.00
C GLN A 90 1.58 -8.43 26.86
N GLN A 91 1.75 -8.93 25.64
CA GLN A 91 2.23 -10.29 25.39
C GLN A 91 3.76 -10.35 25.35
N ARG A 92 4.30 -11.50 25.77
CA ARG A 92 5.71 -11.82 25.51
C ARG A 92 5.86 -12.29 24.07
N PHE A 93 6.92 -11.82 23.41
CA PHE A 93 7.22 -12.17 22.02
C PHE A 93 7.12 -13.67 21.76
N ARG A 94 6.21 -14.08 20.87
CA ARG A 94 6.03 -15.46 20.36
C ARG A 94 5.79 -16.53 21.43
N MET A 95 5.35 -16.15 22.63
CA MET A 95 5.12 -17.12 23.73
C MET A 95 3.73 -17.77 23.71
N ASN A 96 2.72 -17.09 23.16
CA ASN A 96 1.36 -17.60 23.10
C ASN A 96 0.91 -17.78 21.63
N PRO A 97 0.92 -19.00 21.09
CA PRO A 97 0.45 -19.28 19.73
C PRO A 97 -1.08 -19.23 19.59
N GLU A 98 -1.82 -18.83 20.63
CA GLU A 98 -3.24 -18.46 20.53
C GLU A 98 -3.44 -16.95 20.70
N ALA A 99 -2.38 -16.20 21.02
CA ALA A 99 -2.46 -14.75 21.11
C ALA A 99 -2.72 -14.17 19.72
N LYS A 100 -3.78 -13.37 19.63
CA LYS A 100 -4.10 -12.57 18.45
C LYS A 100 -3.22 -11.31 18.48
N ASP A 101 -1.94 -11.50 18.21
CA ASP A 101 -0.95 -10.43 18.19
C ASP A 101 -0.97 -9.69 16.85
N ALA A 102 -1.01 -8.37 16.91
CA ALA A 102 -0.98 -7.49 15.76
C ALA A 102 0.45 -7.09 15.39
N TYR A 103 0.81 -7.17 14.11
CA TYR A 103 2.12 -6.80 13.60
C TYR A 103 2.09 -5.37 13.06
N LEU A 104 2.53 -4.42 13.89
CA LEU A 104 2.44 -2.99 13.59
C LEU A 104 3.07 -2.59 12.24
N PRO A 105 4.30 -3.03 11.87
CA PRO A 105 4.87 -2.73 10.56
C PRO A 105 4.03 -3.21 9.38
N PHE A 106 3.38 -4.37 9.48
CA PHE A 106 2.48 -4.89 8.45
C PHE A 106 1.21 -4.04 8.37
N LEU A 107 0.59 -3.74 9.52
CA LEU A 107 -0.56 -2.84 9.58
C LEU A 107 -0.26 -1.47 8.97
N ALA A 108 0.84 -0.82 9.36
CA ALA A 108 1.21 0.50 8.87
C ALA A 108 1.54 0.53 7.37
N THR A 109 2.24 -0.50 6.87
CA THR A 109 2.57 -0.61 5.44
C THR A 109 1.30 -0.70 4.59
N HIS A 110 0.39 -1.59 4.95
CA HIS A 110 -0.85 -1.79 4.19
C HIS A 110 -1.88 -0.68 4.46
N TRP A 111 -1.86 -0.04 5.63
CA TRP A 111 -2.67 1.14 5.92
C TRP A 111 -2.47 2.21 4.86
N ILE A 112 -1.23 2.57 4.56
CA ILE A 112 -0.92 3.61 3.55
C ILE A 112 -1.49 3.23 2.17
N VAL A 113 -1.27 1.98 1.74
CA VAL A 113 -1.74 1.51 0.42
C VAL A 113 -3.27 1.48 0.33
N GLU A 114 -3.93 0.97 1.35
CA GLU A 114 -5.39 0.86 1.38
C GLU A 114 -6.06 2.22 1.57
N ARG A 115 -5.48 3.12 2.36
CA ARG A 115 -5.96 4.50 2.52
C ARG A 115 -5.80 5.33 1.26
N HIS A 116 -4.73 5.12 0.49
CA HIS A 116 -4.60 5.71 -0.83
C HIS A 116 -5.73 5.23 -1.77
N ARG A 117 -5.98 3.91 -1.80
CA ARG A 117 -7.09 3.33 -2.58
C ARG A 117 -8.44 3.90 -2.14
N GLU A 118 -8.67 3.98 -0.84
CA GLU A 118 -9.87 4.55 -0.23
C GLU A 118 -10.06 6.02 -0.64
N ALA A 119 -9.00 6.83 -0.57
CA ALA A 119 -9.00 8.24 -0.96
C ALA A 119 -9.34 8.43 -2.44
N LEU A 120 -8.77 7.62 -3.35
CA LEU A 120 -9.08 7.66 -4.78
C LEU A 120 -10.57 7.40 -5.04
N LEU A 121 -11.11 6.31 -4.48
CA LEU A 121 -12.51 5.95 -4.68
C LEU A 121 -13.46 6.96 -4.05
N TRP A 122 -13.15 7.43 -2.84
CA TRP A 122 -13.97 8.42 -2.14
C TRP A 122 -13.98 9.76 -2.90
N SER A 123 -12.82 10.19 -3.37
CA SER A 123 -12.66 11.40 -4.18
C SER A 123 -13.59 11.39 -5.41
N TRP A 124 -13.59 10.28 -6.15
CA TRP A 124 -14.40 10.17 -7.36
C TRP A 124 -15.90 10.03 -7.05
N VAL A 125 -16.27 9.10 -6.17
CA VAL A 125 -17.69 8.80 -5.91
C VAL A 125 -18.37 9.91 -5.10
N VAL A 126 -17.78 10.29 -3.97
CA VAL A 126 -18.42 11.19 -3.00
C VAL A 126 -18.08 12.64 -3.33
N ALA A 127 -16.80 12.97 -3.44
CA ALA A 127 -16.38 14.36 -3.55
C ALA A 127 -16.49 14.97 -4.95
N ARG A 128 -16.51 14.15 -6.01
CA ARG A 128 -16.64 14.60 -7.40
C ARG A 128 -18.06 14.39 -7.94
N ILE A 129 -18.59 13.16 -7.88
CA ILE A 129 -19.89 12.82 -8.47
C ILE A 129 -21.05 13.05 -7.50
N GLY A 130 -20.88 12.68 -6.23
CA GLY A 130 -21.90 12.82 -5.21
C GLY A 130 -22.29 14.28 -4.98
N GLY A 131 -23.56 14.51 -4.62
CA GLY A 131 -24.04 15.81 -4.15
C GLY A 131 -23.60 16.09 -2.71
N ASP A 132 -23.85 17.30 -2.21
CA ASP A 132 -23.48 17.68 -0.85
C ASP A 132 -24.28 16.91 0.22
N ASP A 133 -25.51 16.54 -0.11
CA ASP A 133 -26.41 15.72 0.71
C ASP A 133 -26.30 14.21 0.40
N ASP A 134 -25.10 13.76 0.02
CA ASP A 134 -24.80 12.35 -0.29
C ASP A 134 -25.60 11.78 -1.47
N GLU A 135 -25.94 12.60 -2.46
CA GLU A 135 -26.82 12.20 -3.56
C GLU A 135 -26.24 11.10 -4.46
N TRP A 136 -27.06 10.09 -4.75
CA TRP A 136 -26.78 9.11 -5.81
C TRP A 136 -28.07 8.69 -6.52
N GLY A 137 -28.45 9.44 -7.55
CA GLY A 137 -29.61 9.19 -8.40
C GLY A 137 -29.25 8.75 -9.81
N PRO A 138 -30.23 8.72 -10.73
CA PRO A 138 -30.01 8.41 -12.14
C PRO A 138 -28.94 9.29 -12.81
N ALA A 139 -28.88 10.58 -12.45
CA ALA A 139 -27.89 11.52 -12.99
C ALA A 139 -26.46 11.16 -12.58
N GLN A 140 -26.21 10.96 -11.29
CA GLN A 140 -24.90 10.56 -10.77
C GLN A 140 -24.47 9.20 -11.31
N SER A 141 -25.39 8.22 -11.36
CA SER A 141 -25.12 6.91 -11.94
C SER A 141 -24.76 6.99 -13.42
N ALA A 142 -25.47 7.80 -14.20
CA ALA A 142 -25.18 8.00 -15.63
C ALA A 142 -23.84 8.71 -15.84
N GLN A 143 -23.55 9.75 -15.05
CA GLN A 143 -22.24 10.42 -15.08
C GLN A 143 -21.12 9.44 -14.76
N ALA A 144 -21.23 8.68 -13.68
CA ALA A 144 -20.25 7.68 -13.28
C ALA A 144 -20.01 6.65 -14.39
N TRP A 145 -21.08 6.14 -14.99
CA TRP A 145 -20.99 5.17 -16.08
C TRP A 145 -20.27 5.73 -17.30
N LYS A 146 -20.59 6.98 -17.68
CA LYS A 146 -19.95 7.68 -18.79
C LYS A 146 -18.46 7.95 -18.53
N GLU A 147 -18.09 8.39 -17.32
CA GLU A 147 -16.68 8.66 -16.96
C GLU A 147 -15.81 7.38 -16.99
N LEU A 148 -16.42 6.21 -16.75
CA LEU A 148 -15.76 4.90 -16.91
C LEU A 148 -15.67 4.41 -18.37
N GLY A 149 -16.27 5.13 -19.32
CA GLY A 149 -16.33 4.76 -20.74
C GLY A 149 -17.51 3.88 -21.14
N GLY A 150 -18.54 3.80 -20.29
CA GLY A 150 -19.78 3.07 -20.58
C GLY A 150 -20.71 3.80 -21.55
N ALA A 151 -21.42 3.04 -22.36
CA ALA A 151 -22.51 3.53 -23.21
C ALA A 151 -23.86 3.33 -22.51
N ASP A 152 -24.87 4.13 -22.86
CA ASP A 152 -26.17 4.13 -22.18
C ASP A 152 -26.92 2.79 -22.30
N ASP A 153 -26.68 2.05 -23.38
CA ASP A 153 -27.31 0.77 -23.71
C ASP A 153 -26.49 -0.46 -23.27
N THR A 154 -25.32 -0.27 -22.65
CA THR A 154 -24.46 -1.37 -22.19
C THR A 154 -24.40 -1.44 -20.66
N ASP A 155 -24.44 -2.66 -20.13
CA ASP A 155 -24.23 -2.95 -18.71
C ASP A 155 -22.78 -3.36 -18.42
N LEU A 156 -21.91 -3.45 -19.43
CA LEU A 156 -20.56 -3.99 -19.31
C LEU A 156 -19.53 -3.08 -19.99
N ILE A 157 -18.45 -2.76 -19.27
CA ILE A 157 -17.27 -2.05 -19.79
C ILE A 157 -16.07 -2.99 -19.76
N ASP A 158 -15.34 -3.06 -20.88
CA ASP A 158 -14.00 -3.65 -20.96
C ASP A 158 -12.95 -2.57 -20.64
N VAL A 159 -12.41 -2.60 -19.43
CA VAL A 159 -11.39 -1.64 -18.98
C VAL A 159 -10.02 -2.16 -19.35
N ARG A 160 -9.21 -1.29 -19.97
CA ARG A 160 -7.82 -1.59 -20.31
C ARG A 160 -6.90 -0.54 -19.70
N ARG A 161 -5.85 -1.03 -19.05
CA ARG A 161 -4.75 -0.20 -18.57
C ARG A 161 -4.07 0.49 -19.77
N LYS A 162 -3.68 1.74 -19.58
CA LYS A 162 -2.90 2.51 -20.55
C LYS A 162 -1.45 2.65 -20.09
N THR A 163 -0.58 2.96 -21.04
CA THR A 163 0.82 3.21 -20.77
C THR A 163 1.00 4.44 -19.88
N ARG A 164 2.03 4.42 -19.02
CA ARG A 164 2.37 5.53 -18.11
C ARG A 164 3.88 5.76 -18.03
N SER A 165 4.30 7.01 -18.04
CA SER A 165 5.72 7.42 -17.96
C SER A 165 6.16 7.85 -16.55
N THR A 166 5.34 7.60 -15.53
CA THR A 166 5.60 7.93 -14.11
C THR A 166 6.88 7.34 -13.54
N LEU A 167 7.36 6.21 -14.07
CA LEU A 167 8.60 5.54 -13.69
C LEU A 167 9.72 5.68 -14.73
N HIS A 168 9.56 6.53 -15.76
CA HIS A 168 10.67 6.85 -16.66
C HIS A 168 11.74 7.62 -15.88
N GLU A 169 13.00 7.22 -16.05
CA GLU A 169 14.13 7.74 -15.26
C GLU A 169 14.21 9.27 -15.27
N ASP A 170 14.16 9.88 -16.46
CA ASP A 170 14.16 11.34 -16.62
C ASP A 170 12.99 12.01 -15.87
N HIS A 171 11.81 11.39 -15.89
CA HIS A 171 10.65 11.93 -15.17
C HIS A 171 10.85 11.86 -13.66
N VAL A 172 11.32 10.72 -13.15
CA VAL A 172 11.55 10.55 -11.71
C VAL A 172 12.61 11.52 -11.22
N MET A 173 13.73 11.65 -11.95
CA MET A 173 14.80 12.58 -11.60
C MET A 173 14.31 14.04 -11.60
N ASN A 174 13.59 14.48 -12.64
CA ASN A 174 13.03 15.82 -12.71
C ASN A 174 12.07 16.12 -11.53
N VAL A 175 11.25 15.15 -11.14
CA VAL A 175 10.32 15.30 -10.01
C VAL A 175 11.08 15.40 -8.68
N LEU A 176 12.11 14.58 -8.48
CA LEU A 176 12.93 14.63 -7.27
C LEU A 176 13.69 15.95 -7.16
N GLU A 177 14.31 16.41 -8.26
CA GLU A 177 14.98 17.70 -8.30
C GLU A 177 14.04 18.86 -7.92
N SER A 178 12.77 18.79 -8.37
CA SER A 178 11.76 19.80 -8.03
C SER A 178 11.41 19.88 -6.54
N THR A 179 11.67 18.82 -5.77
CA THR A 179 11.45 18.76 -4.32
C THR A 179 12.72 18.88 -3.50
N GLY A 180 13.87 19.14 -4.14
CA GLY A 180 15.18 19.19 -3.48
C GLY A 180 15.79 17.83 -3.18
N ASP A 181 15.19 16.74 -3.67
CA ASP A 181 15.72 15.39 -3.59
C ASP A 181 16.69 15.18 -4.77
N THR A 182 17.99 15.08 -4.51
CA THR A 182 19.01 15.13 -5.59
C THR A 182 19.35 13.78 -6.22
N ALA A 183 18.85 12.66 -5.68
CA ALA A 183 19.06 11.34 -6.25
C ALA A 183 18.03 10.34 -5.73
N ILE A 184 17.68 9.36 -6.57
CA ILE A 184 17.20 8.07 -6.07
C ILE A 184 18.43 7.37 -5.49
N GLY A 185 18.33 6.81 -4.29
CA GLY A 185 19.37 5.93 -3.78
C GLY A 185 19.56 4.69 -4.67
N ARG A 186 20.03 3.58 -4.12
CA ARG A 186 20.18 2.34 -4.91
C ARG A 186 18.89 1.51 -5.00
N SER A 187 17.80 1.98 -4.39
CA SER A 187 16.47 1.38 -4.47
C SER A 187 15.80 1.75 -5.78
N ARG A 188 15.34 0.75 -6.53
CA ARG A 188 14.62 0.97 -7.79
C ARG A 188 13.12 1.03 -7.54
N TYR A 189 12.42 1.97 -8.14
CA TYR A 189 10.97 2.09 -7.98
C TYR A 189 10.27 1.11 -8.92
N ALA A 190 9.46 0.22 -8.34
CA ALA A 190 8.64 -0.73 -9.10
C ALA A 190 7.21 -0.25 -9.30
N PHE A 191 6.74 0.65 -8.44
CA PHE A 191 5.40 1.24 -8.49
C PHE A 191 5.38 2.54 -7.69
N VAL A 192 4.66 3.55 -8.17
CA VAL A 192 4.35 4.78 -7.42
C VAL A 192 2.85 4.93 -7.28
N SER A 193 2.36 5.46 -6.16
CA SER A 193 0.92 5.55 -5.89
C SER A 193 0.13 6.35 -6.94
N ARG A 194 0.80 7.24 -7.70
CA ARG A 194 0.21 7.93 -8.86
C ARG A 194 -0.28 7.00 -9.97
N ASP A 195 0.10 5.73 -9.94
CA ASP A 195 -0.31 4.71 -10.91
C ASP A 195 -1.54 3.90 -10.45
N GLY A 196 -2.17 4.28 -9.33
CA GLY A 196 -3.42 3.71 -8.86
C GLY A 196 -3.22 2.73 -7.71
N TYR A 197 -3.71 1.49 -7.87
CA TYR A 197 -3.71 0.48 -6.81
C TYR A 197 -2.83 -0.73 -7.18
N PRO A 198 -1.75 -1.01 -6.41
CA PRO A 198 -0.78 -2.03 -6.81
C PRO A 198 -1.25 -3.46 -6.58
N TYR A 199 -2.32 -3.70 -5.81
CA TYR A 199 -2.75 -5.06 -5.47
C TYR A 199 -3.82 -5.62 -6.40
N ALA A 200 -4.29 -4.85 -7.38
CA ALA A 200 -5.35 -5.25 -8.30
C ALA A 200 -5.05 -6.56 -9.06
N SER A 201 -3.77 -6.87 -9.32
CA SER A 201 -3.32 -8.05 -10.08
C SER A 201 -2.90 -9.25 -9.25
N LEU A 202 -2.76 -9.10 -7.94
CA LEU A 202 -2.04 -10.11 -7.14
C LEU A 202 -2.93 -11.31 -6.78
N GLY A 203 -4.22 -11.08 -6.52
CA GLY A 203 -5.14 -12.14 -6.16
C GLY A 203 -4.65 -12.99 -4.98
N ARG A 204 -4.99 -14.28 -4.98
CA ARG A 204 -4.64 -15.21 -3.89
C ARG A 204 -3.17 -15.66 -3.90
N PHE A 205 -2.60 -15.83 -5.09
CA PHE A 205 -1.29 -16.46 -5.26
C PHE A 205 -0.17 -15.46 -5.48
N GLY A 206 -0.51 -14.18 -5.62
CA GLY A 206 0.45 -13.15 -5.95
C GLY A 206 0.87 -13.20 -7.43
N TRP A 207 1.77 -12.30 -7.78
CA TRP A 207 2.41 -12.24 -9.09
C TRP A 207 3.87 -11.87 -8.91
N LYS A 208 4.76 -12.44 -9.73
CA LYS A 208 6.22 -12.21 -9.60
C LYS A 208 6.63 -10.73 -9.76
N ASN A 209 5.82 -9.95 -10.48
CA ASN A 209 6.09 -8.56 -10.78
C ASN A 209 5.01 -7.65 -10.17
N TRP A 210 5.41 -6.43 -9.81
CA TRP A 210 4.46 -5.34 -9.58
C TRP A 210 3.82 -4.89 -10.89
N PRO A 211 2.68 -4.17 -10.85
CA PRO A 211 2.04 -3.67 -12.06
C PRO A 211 2.97 -2.89 -12.96
N MET A 212 3.01 -3.28 -14.24
CA MET A 212 3.81 -2.60 -15.26
C MET A 212 2.92 -1.73 -16.14
N PHE A 213 3.47 -0.59 -16.55
CA PHE A 213 2.79 0.42 -17.38
C PHE A 213 3.49 0.67 -18.72
N GLN A 214 4.50 -0.13 -19.05
CA GLN A 214 5.18 -0.08 -20.33
C GLN A 214 5.01 -1.42 -21.06
N PRO A 215 4.75 -1.42 -22.38
CA PRO A 215 4.83 -2.64 -23.18
C PRO A 215 6.23 -3.25 -23.05
N SER A 216 6.33 -4.57 -23.21
CA SER A 216 7.64 -5.19 -23.18
C SER A 216 8.46 -4.74 -24.39
N LYS A 217 9.76 -4.48 -24.16
CA LYS A 217 10.73 -4.19 -25.22
C LYS A 217 11.32 -5.47 -25.86
N SER A 218 11.02 -6.65 -25.31
CA SER A 218 11.52 -7.94 -25.76
C SER A 218 10.43 -9.01 -25.64
N THR A 219 10.48 -10.04 -26.49
CA THR A 219 9.56 -11.20 -26.40
C THR A 219 9.71 -11.97 -25.10
N ASP A 220 10.88 -11.90 -24.46
CA ASP A 220 11.25 -12.74 -23.31
C ASP A 220 11.08 -12.02 -21.97
N ALA A 221 10.76 -10.73 -22.00
CA ALA A 221 10.53 -9.92 -20.81
C ALA A 221 9.02 -9.68 -20.59
N PRO A 222 8.53 -9.75 -19.35
CA PRO A 222 7.16 -9.38 -19.06
C PRO A 222 6.97 -7.88 -19.29
N GLY A 223 5.81 -7.49 -19.81
CA GLY A 223 5.41 -6.09 -19.99
C GLY A 223 3.97 -5.87 -19.56
N MET A 224 3.43 -4.69 -19.80
CA MET A 224 2.07 -4.30 -19.40
C MET A 224 1.02 -5.37 -19.74
N TYR A 225 1.02 -5.92 -20.96
CA TYR A 225 0.02 -6.91 -21.39
C TYR A 225 0.16 -8.29 -20.77
N SER A 226 1.28 -8.57 -20.09
CA SER A 226 1.47 -9.81 -19.33
C SER A 226 0.85 -9.74 -17.94
N ASP A 227 0.50 -8.54 -17.45
CA ASP A 227 -0.15 -8.36 -16.16
C ASP A 227 -1.65 -8.74 -16.24
N PRO A 228 -2.13 -9.68 -15.41
CA PRO A 228 -3.55 -10.07 -15.39
C PRO A 228 -4.52 -8.90 -15.15
N ALA A 229 -4.13 -7.88 -14.38
CA ALA A 229 -4.95 -6.69 -14.16
C ALA A 229 -4.66 -5.56 -15.15
N ALA A 230 -3.98 -5.83 -16.27
CA ALA A 230 -3.98 -4.90 -17.39
C ALA A 230 -5.36 -4.79 -18.06
N ARG A 231 -6.25 -5.74 -17.79
CA ARG A 231 -7.63 -5.78 -18.27
C ARG A 231 -8.56 -6.21 -17.15
N CYS A 232 -9.72 -5.57 -17.06
CA CYS A 232 -10.78 -5.96 -16.13
C CYS A 232 -12.14 -5.54 -16.69
N THR A 233 -13.23 -5.98 -16.07
CA THR A 233 -14.58 -5.63 -16.52
C THR A 233 -15.37 -5.00 -15.40
N ILE A 234 -16.13 -3.95 -15.73
CA ILE A 234 -17.08 -3.32 -14.81
C ILE A 234 -18.48 -3.63 -15.30
N ARG A 235 -19.31 -4.19 -14.42
CA ARG A 235 -20.74 -4.38 -14.66
C ARG A 235 -21.54 -3.30 -13.93
N ARG A 236 -22.37 -2.52 -14.63
CA ARG A 236 -23.07 -1.35 -14.05
C ARG A 236 -23.98 -1.78 -12.91
N THR A 237 -24.80 -2.79 -13.14
CA THR A 237 -25.74 -3.35 -12.16
C THR A 237 -25.05 -3.93 -10.93
N GLU A 238 -23.86 -4.50 -11.09
CA GLU A 238 -23.09 -5.02 -9.96
C GLU A 238 -22.37 -3.92 -9.21
N CYS A 239 -21.69 -2.99 -9.90
CA CYS A 239 -20.75 -2.07 -9.27
C CYS A 239 -21.41 -0.75 -8.83
N LEU A 240 -22.40 -0.25 -9.55
CA LEU A 240 -22.95 1.11 -9.37
C LEU A 240 -24.45 1.15 -9.05
N ALA A 241 -25.12 0.01 -8.94
CA ALA A 241 -26.53 -0.02 -8.56
C ALA A 241 -26.70 0.16 -7.06
N ALA A 242 -27.65 1.02 -6.69
CA ALA A 242 -28.20 1.08 -5.35
C ALA A 242 -29.04 -0.19 -5.11
N SER A 243 -28.41 -1.22 -4.53
CA SER A 243 -29.02 -2.56 -4.40
C SER A 243 -29.61 -2.84 -3.01
N SER A 244 -29.40 -1.96 -2.03
CA SER A 244 -29.94 -2.11 -0.68
C SER A 244 -30.16 -0.77 0.01
N ALA A 245 -30.95 -0.77 1.10
CA ALA A 245 -31.16 0.40 1.95
C ALA A 245 -29.87 0.96 2.57
N ARG A 246 -28.81 0.15 2.63
CA ARG A 246 -27.47 0.51 3.10
C ARG A 246 -26.62 1.17 2.00
N ILE A 247 -26.86 0.79 0.75
CA ILE A 247 -26.22 1.35 -0.44
C ILE A 247 -27.18 2.41 -1.01
N ARG A 248 -27.53 3.38 -0.17
CA ARG A 248 -28.25 4.59 -0.57
C ARG A 248 -27.27 5.74 -0.50
N GLY A 249 -27.25 6.58 -1.53
CA GLY A 249 -26.35 7.71 -1.63
C GLY A 249 -24.93 7.38 -2.10
N ALA A 250 -24.12 8.42 -2.29
CA ALA A 250 -22.78 8.32 -2.84
C ALA A 250 -21.84 7.58 -1.87
N SER A 251 -21.95 7.83 -0.57
CA SER A 251 -21.18 7.17 0.48
C SER A 251 -21.45 5.66 0.52
N GLY A 252 -22.68 5.24 0.25
CA GLY A 252 -23.06 3.83 0.13
C GLY A 252 -22.41 3.15 -1.09
N ILE A 253 -22.40 3.82 -2.25
CA ILE A 253 -21.74 3.31 -3.47
C ILE A 253 -20.23 3.28 -3.28
N PHE A 254 -19.67 4.29 -2.62
CA PHE A 254 -18.27 4.30 -2.24
C PHE A 254 -17.94 3.10 -1.35
N ALA A 255 -18.70 2.86 -0.28
CA ALA A 255 -18.47 1.72 0.62
C ALA A 255 -18.56 0.39 -0.12
N ARG A 256 -19.47 0.28 -1.10
CA ARG A 256 -19.57 -0.88 -1.98
C ARG A 256 -18.29 -1.11 -2.78
N LEU A 257 -17.81 -0.10 -3.51
CA LEU A 257 -16.60 -0.20 -4.34
C LEU A 257 -15.33 -0.37 -3.50
N ALA A 258 -15.28 0.27 -2.34
CA ALA A 258 -14.12 0.27 -1.47
C ALA A 258 -13.99 -1.04 -0.69
N PHE A 259 -15.09 -1.60 -0.15
CA PHE A 259 -15.00 -2.64 0.87
C PHE A 259 -15.82 -3.90 0.56
N GLU A 260 -17.02 -3.77 -0.01
CA GLU A 260 -17.92 -4.92 -0.22
C GLU A 260 -17.62 -5.70 -1.50
N VAL A 261 -17.30 -4.98 -2.58
CA VAL A 261 -17.03 -5.53 -3.91
C VAL A 261 -15.70 -4.95 -4.44
N PRO A 262 -14.55 -5.28 -3.81
CA PRO A 262 -13.27 -4.66 -4.11
C PRO A 262 -12.85 -4.67 -5.58
N HIS A 263 -13.16 -5.74 -6.32
CA HIS A 263 -12.77 -5.86 -7.72
C HIS A 263 -13.42 -4.80 -8.60
N CYS A 264 -14.65 -4.36 -8.27
CA CYS A 264 -15.28 -3.22 -8.93
C CYS A 264 -14.47 -1.94 -8.70
N GLY A 265 -14.09 -1.65 -7.45
CA GLY A 265 -13.28 -0.47 -7.12
C GLY A 265 -11.89 -0.50 -7.77
N ASP A 266 -11.24 -1.66 -7.80
CA ASP A 266 -9.91 -1.82 -8.41
C ASP A 266 -9.97 -1.56 -9.93
N CYS A 267 -11.05 -2.03 -10.57
CA CYS A 267 -11.27 -1.80 -11.99
C CYS A 267 -11.67 -0.34 -12.30
N VAL A 268 -12.46 0.30 -11.44
CA VAL A 268 -12.75 1.74 -11.48
C VAL A 268 -11.47 2.56 -11.40
N ILE A 269 -10.57 2.24 -10.46
CA ILE A 269 -9.27 2.92 -10.36
C ILE A 269 -8.48 2.75 -11.66
N THR A 270 -8.45 1.54 -12.21
CA THR A 270 -7.75 1.27 -13.49
C THR A 270 -8.30 2.13 -14.63
N ALA A 271 -9.63 2.25 -14.74
CA ALA A 271 -10.29 3.09 -15.75
C ALA A 271 -9.95 4.57 -15.57
N LEU A 272 -10.06 5.10 -14.34
CA LEU A 272 -9.84 6.51 -14.05
C LEU A 272 -8.37 6.92 -14.14
N VAL A 273 -7.43 6.04 -13.75
CA VAL A 273 -6.00 6.24 -14.00
C VAL A 273 -5.73 6.34 -15.51
N ALA A 274 -6.33 5.46 -16.32
CA ALA A 274 -6.23 5.52 -17.77
C ALA A 274 -6.88 6.77 -18.39
N SER A 275 -7.88 7.36 -17.74
CA SER A 275 -8.49 8.64 -18.15
C SER A 275 -7.73 9.87 -17.66
N SER A 276 -6.85 9.72 -16.67
CA SER A 276 -6.07 10.82 -16.07
C SER A 276 -4.79 11.20 -16.84
N GLY A 277 -4.57 10.60 -18.01
CA GLY A 277 -3.37 10.80 -18.83
C GLY A 277 -2.16 10.02 -18.33
N ASP A 278 -0.97 10.46 -18.75
CA ASP A 278 0.28 9.70 -18.59
C ASP A 278 0.89 9.78 -17.18
N LEU A 279 0.68 10.89 -16.47
CA LEU A 279 1.39 11.22 -15.23
C LEU A 279 0.48 11.53 -14.02
N GLY A 280 -0.82 11.75 -14.26
CA GLY A 280 -1.72 12.37 -13.29
C GLY A 280 -2.81 11.45 -12.76
N LEU A 281 -3.67 12.05 -11.92
CA LEU A 281 -4.87 11.46 -11.30
C LEU A 281 -6.10 12.39 -11.47
N SER A 282 -6.12 13.22 -12.52
CA SER A 282 -7.12 14.28 -12.69
C SER A 282 -8.56 13.78 -12.77
N ALA A 283 -8.81 12.57 -13.26
CA ALA A 283 -10.16 12.00 -13.37
C ALA A 283 -10.81 11.69 -12.00
N PHE A 284 -10.01 11.59 -10.94
CA PHE A 284 -10.53 11.40 -9.59
C PHE A 284 -10.99 12.72 -8.95
N LEU A 285 -10.45 13.86 -9.40
CA LEU A 285 -10.53 15.13 -8.69
C LEU A 285 -11.85 15.87 -8.98
N PRO A 286 -12.49 16.49 -7.97
CA PRO A 286 -13.63 17.39 -8.18
C PRO A 286 -13.30 18.55 -9.13
N GLU A 287 -14.31 19.16 -9.74
CA GLU A 287 -14.10 20.37 -10.55
C GLU A 287 -13.47 21.50 -9.72
N PRO A 288 -12.58 22.35 -10.30
CA PRO A 288 -11.85 23.37 -9.55
C PRO A 288 -12.72 24.37 -8.78
N GLY A 289 -13.95 24.62 -9.24
CA GLY A 289 -14.89 25.54 -8.58
C GLY A 289 -15.75 24.91 -7.49
N ARG A 290 -15.61 23.61 -7.20
CA ARG A 290 -16.43 22.93 -6.18
C ARG A 290 -15.96 23.35 -4.78
N ALA A 291 -16.81 24.09 -4.08
CA ALA A 291 -16.62 24.48 -2.69
C ALA A 291 -17.69 23.83 -1.82
N TRP A 292 -17.31 23.44 -0.60
CA TRP A 292 -18.25 22.97 0.42
C TRP A 292 -18.43 24.05 1.48
N MET A 293 -19.66 24.36 1.85
CA MET A 293 -19.99 25.35 2.88
C MET A 293 -20.57 24.64 4.09
N SER A 294 -19.88 24.75 5.23
CA SER A 294 -20.41 24.27 6.50
C SER A 294 -21.70 25.00 6.87
N TRP A 295 -22.67 24.28 7.44
CA TRP A 295 -23.81 24.92 8.08
C TRP A 295 -23.32 25.69 9.32
N LYS A 296 -23.85 26.90 9.50
CA LYS A 296 -23.33 28.00 10.36
C LYS A 296 -23.12 27.70 11.86
N ASP A 297 -23.34 26.47 12.31
CA ASP A 297 -23.33 26.08 13.72
C ASP A 297 -22.19 25.11 14.10
N ALA A 298 -21.32 24.73 13.15
CA ALA A 298 -20.15 23.90 13.47
C ALA A 298 -19.05 24.78 14.10
N ALA A 299 -18.76 24.54 15.39
CA ALA A 299 -17.64 25.18 16.07
C ALA A 299 -16.34 24.89 15.32
N GLU A 300 -15.50 25.93 15.12
CA GLU A 300 -14.21 25.75 14.47
C GLU A 300 -13.36 24.74 15.24
N PRO A 301 -12.75 23.75 14.57
CA PRO A 301 -11.73 22.93 15.20
C PRO A 301 -10.57 23.84 15.61
N SER A 302 -10.20 23.80 16.90
CA SER A 302 -9.17 24.66 17.50
C SER A 302 -7.76 24.47 16.90
N THR A 303 -7.58 23.42 16.08
CA THR A 303 -6.36 23.12 15.33
C THR A 303 -6.73 22.53 13.98
N ALA A 304 -6.03 22.94 12.91
CA ALA A 304 -6.21 22.37 11.59
C ALA A 304 -5.78 20.89 11.60
N ILE A 305 -6.73 19.97 11.41
CA ILE A 305 -6.47 18.53 11.33
C ILE A 305 -6.15 18.20 9.87
N ALA A 306 -5.04 17.49 9.64
CA ALA A 306 -4.67 17.06 8.29
C ALA A 306 -5.79 16.18 7.68
N PRO A 307 -6.15 16.35 6.38
CA PRO A 307 -7.23 15.60 5.75
C PRO A 307 -7.11 14.09 5.93
N HIS A 308 -8.17 13.48 6.46
CA HIS A 308 -8.29 12.02 6.56
C HIS A 308 -9.76 11.62 6.47
N LEU A 309 -10.00 10.40 5.99
CA LEU A 309 -11.31 9.72 6.10
C LEU A 309 -11.45 9.10 7.51
N PRO A 310 -12.64 8.61 7.92
CA PRO A 310 -12.85 8.05 9.26
C PRO A 310 -11.83 7.00 9.70
N LEU A 311 -11.38 7.11 10.95
CA LEU A 311 -10.38 6.25 11.62
C LEU A 311 -11.09 5.27 12.56
N VAL A 312 -11.82 4.32 11.98
CA VAL A 312 -12.55 3.27 12.71
C VAL A 312 -12.05 1.89 12.27
N ALA A 313 -12.14 0.88 13.14
CA ALA A 313 -11.67 -0.48 12.86
C ALA A 313 -12.54 -1.25 11.85
N ASP A 314 -13.85 -1.00 11.84
CA ASP A 314 -14.81 -1.59 10.89
C ASP A 314 -15.40 -0.47 10.02
N TYR A 315 -15.29 -0.58 8.69
CA TYR A 315 -15.84 0.41 7.75
C TYR A 315 -17.35 0.59 7.92
N ARG A 316 -18.03 -0.42 8.45
CA ARG A 316 -19.48 -0.41 8.68
C ARG A 316 -19.91 0.61 9.72
N ALA A 317 -19.00 1.02 10.60
CA ALA A 317 -19.21 2.05 11.61
C ALA A 317 -18.79 3.46 11.14
N ALA A 318 -18.19 3.57 9.96
CA ALA A 318 -17.74 4.85 9.41
C ALA A 318 -18.91 5.61 8.74
N ASN A 319 -18.85 6.94 8.82
CA ASN A 319 -19.67 7.82 8.03
C ASN A 319 -18.81 8.52 6.97
N PHE A 320 -19.04 8.21 5.70
CA PHE A 320 -18.25 8.71 4.58
C PHE A 320 -18.94 9.82 3.79
N THR A 321 -20.02 10.41 4.30
CA THR A 321 -20.65 11.54 3.61
C THR A 321 -19.70 12.74 3.57
N LEU A 322 -19.84 13.57 2.53
CA LEU A 322 -18.99 14.75 2.34
C LEU A 322 -18.99 15.65 3.58
N GLY A 323 -20.19 15.98 4.09
CA GLY A 323 -20.34 16.83 5.26
C GLY A 323 -19.66 16.27 6.51
N HIS A 324 -19.80 14.97 6.79
CA HIS A 324 -19.15 14.36 7.96
C HIS A 324 -17.62 14.44 7.88
N VAL A 325 -17.05 14.08 6.72
CA VAL A 325 -15.60 14.12 6.49
C VAL A 325 -15.03 15.53 6.60
N PHE A 326 -15.75 16.53 6.09
CA PHE A 326 -15.29 17.92 6.12
C PHE A 326 -15.39 18.52 7.52
N THR A 327 -16.49 18.28 8.25
CA THR A 327 -16.62 18.73 9.66
C THR A 327 -15.54 18.18 10.58
N GLN A 328 -14.96 17.02 10.27
CA GLN A 328 -13.86 16.44 11.05
C GLN A 328 -12.49 17.08 10.78
N SER A 329 -12.32 17.78 9.64
CA SER A 329 -11.01 18.20 9.17
C SER A 329 -10.84 19.72 9.06
N ARG A 330 -11.89 20.50 8.75
CA ARG A 330 -11.84 21.98 8.70
C ARG A 330 -13.20 22.63 9.00
N GLY A 331 -13.21 23.80 9.65
CA GLY A 331 -14.41 24.55 10.05
C GLY A 331 -14.97 25.55 9.02
N GLU A 332 -14.25 25.83 7.93
CA GLU A 332 -14.59 26.89 6.97
C GLU A 332 -14.93 26.37 5.55
N THR A 333 -15.44 27.28 4.70
CA THR A 333 -15.64 27.03 3.27
C THR A 333 -14.34 26.58 2.62
N THR A 334 -14.29 25.32 2.19
CA THR A 334 -13.08 24.69 1.69
C THR A 334 -13.28 24.27 0.24
N SER A 335 -12.28 24.56 -0.59
CA SER A 335 -12.15 23.97 -1.94
C SER A 335 -12.13 22.45 -1.80
N VAL A 336 -13.16 21.78 -2.32
CA VAL A 336 -13.28 20.32 -2.20
C VAL A 336 -12.13 19.67 -2.95
N ARG A 337 -11.70 20.26 -4.07
CA ARG A 337 -10.58 19.79 -4.86
C ARG A 337 -9.25 19.84 -4.10
N ASP A 338 -8.95 20.96 -3.43
CA ASP A 338 -7.67 21.10 -2.72
C ASP A 338 -7.60 20.16 -1.52
N TRP A 339 -8.70 20.03 -0.78
CA TRP A 339 -8.81 19.06 0.31
C TRP A 339 -8.57 17.62 -0.17
N VAL A 340 -9.16 17.24 -1.31
CA VAL A 340 -8.97 15.94 -1.93
C VAL A 340 -7.51 15.73 -2.37
N VAL A 341 -6.88 16.75 -2.96
CA VAL A 341 -5.46 16.68 -3.36
C VAL A 341 -4.57 16.45 -2.15
N GLU A 342 -4.81 17.16 -1.05
CA GLU A 342 -4.12 16.94 0.22
C GLU A 342 -4.35 15.53 0.77
N LEU A 343 -5.59 15.02 0.74
CA LEU A 343 -5.93 13.65 1.17
C LEU A 343 -5.17 12.58 0.37
N ILE A 344 -5.18 12.67 -0.96
CA ILE A 344 -4.49 11.71 -1.82
C ILE A 344 -2.96 11.82 -1.60
N ALA A 345 -2.43 13.04 -1.51
CA ALA A 345 -1.01 13.28 -1.27
C ALA A 345 -0.54 12.76 0.09
N ARG A 346 -1.38 12.84 1.13
CA ARG A 346 -1.10 12.32 2.47
C ARG A 346 -0.76 10.83 2.47
N TYR A 347 -1.46 10.04 1.64
CA TYR A 347 -1.27 8.60 1.54
C TYR A 347 -0.41 8.17 0.34
N ARG A 348 0.37 9.08 -0.25
CA ARG A 348 1.30 8.72 -1.32
C ARG A 348 2.38 7.76 -0.83
N PHE A 349 2.82 6.87 -1.70
CA PHE A 349 3.87 5.90 -1.40
C PHE A 349 4.55 5.40 -2.67
N THR A 350 5.67 4.71 -2.48
CA THR A 350 6.39 3.98 -3.53
C THR A 350 6.59 2.54 -3.10
N ILE A 351 6.57 1.61 -4.04
CA ILE A 351 7.09 0.26 -3.82
C ILE A 351 8.51 0.20 -4.38
N GLY A 352 9.46 -0.02 -3.49
CA GLY A 352 10.88 -0.08 -3.82
C GLY A 352 11.39 -1.52 -3.90
N LEU A 353 12.32 -1.74 -4.82
CA LEU A 353 13.16 -2.91 -4.91
C LEU A 353 14.57 -2.51 -4.50
N THR A 354 14.99 -2.92 -3.32
CA THR A 354 16.35 -2.70 -2.83
C THR A 354 17.12 -4.01 -2.99
N PRO A 355 18.35 -4.00 -3.54
CA PRO A 355 19.23 -5.15 -3.51
C PRO A 355 19.38 -5.67 -2.08
N SER A 356 18.82 -6.85 -1.81
CA SER A 356 18.78 -7.42 -0.47
C SER A 356 18.99 -8.92 -0.50
N HIS A 357 19.35 -9.48 0.64
CA HIS A 357 19.45 -10.92 0.82
C HIS A 357 18.91 -11.34 2.19
N PHE A 358 18.02 -12.33 2.18
CA PHE A 358 17.56 -13.00 3.37
C PHE A 358 18.19 -14.39 3.42
N ALA A 359 18.92 -14.68 4.50
CA ALA A 359 19.58 -15.97 4.69
C ALA A 359 19.20 -16.60 6.02
N MET A 360 18.89 -17.90 5.98
CA MET A 360 18.64 -18.72 7.17
C MET A 360 19.94 -19.41 7.59
N LEU A 361 20.44 -19.12 8.78
CA LEU A 361 21.63 -19.75 9.35
C LEU A 361 21.25 -21.10 9.98
N ARG A 362 21.57 -22.22 9.32
CA ARG A 362 21.14 -23.56 9.77
C ARG A 362 22.19 -24.36 10.51
N ASN A 363 23.43 -24.34 10.01
CA ASN A 363 24.55 -25.10 10.56
C ASN A 363 25.91 -24.51 10.12
N PRO A 364 27.02 -24.83 10.82
CA PRO A 364 28.35 -24.27 10.55
C PRO A 364 28.85 -24.38 9.11
N ASN A 365 28.58 -25.48 8.41
CA ASN A 365 29.06 -25.68 7.04
C ASN A 365 28.31 -24.75 6.06
N SER A 366 26.99 -24.68 6.19
CA SER A 366 26.18 -23.76 5.38
C SER A 366 26.53 -22.29 5.62
N MET A 367 26.83 -21.92 6.87
CA MET A 367 27.24 -20.56 7.23
C MET A 367 28.58 -20.19 6.61
N LYS A 368 29.59 -21.07 6.68
CA LYS A 368 30.89 -20.83 6.03
C LYS A 368 30.76 -20.60 4.53
N ALA A 369 29.97 -21.44 3.86
CA ALA A 369 29.73 -21.30 2.42
C ALA A 369 29.01 -19.99 2.09
N LEU A 370 28.03 -19.59 2.90
CA LEU A 370 27.32 -18.32 2.73
C LEU A 370 28.24 -17.11 2.94
N PHE A 371 29.03 -17.10 4.02
CA PHE A 371 29.95 -16.00 4.31
C PHE A 371 31.04 -15.88 3.25
N ALA A 372 31.58 -16.99 2.77
CA ALA A 372 32.50 -16.98 1.63
C ALA A 372 31.85 -16.36 0.38
N ARG A 373 30.56 -16.63 0.12
CA ARG A 373 29.83 -15.98 -0.97
C ARG A 373 29.62 -14.48 -0.76
N PHE A 374 29.51 -13.99 0.47
CA PHE A 374 29.43 -12.54 0.72
C PHE A 374 30.73 -11.80 0.41
N GLU A 375 31.87 -12.43 0.72
CA GLU A 375 33.17 -11.80 0.56
C GLU A 375 33.76 -12.00 -0.84
N GLU A 376 33.52 -13.17 -1.45
CA GLU A 376 34.11 -13.56 -2.71
C GLU A 376 33.04 -13.85 -3.77
N LYS A 377 33.29 -13.37 -4.99
CA LYS A 377 32.45 -13.67 -6.14
C LYS A 377 32.75 -15.08 -6.65
N ILE A 378 31.99 -16.06 -6.15
CA ILE A 378 32.17 -17.48 -6.49
C ILE A 378 31.65 -17.78 -7.90
N HIS A 379 30.52 -17.17 -8.30
CA HIS A 379 29.97 -17.29 -9.65
C HIS A 379 29.86 -15.94 -10.37
N PRO A 380 30.07 -15.87 -11.71
CA PRO A 380 29.92 -14.63 -12.49
C PRO A 380 28.56 -13.95 -12.32
N ASP A 381 27.50 -14.74 -12.10
CA ASP A 381 26.12 -14.28 -11.95
C ASP A 381 25.72 -14.01 -10.48
N ASP A 382 26.61 -14.25 -9.51
CA ASP A 382 26.34 -13.88 -8.12
C ASP A 382 26.26 -12.35 -8.00
N THR A 383 25.12 -11.87 -7.52
CA THR A 383 24.87 -10.46 -7.20
C THR A 383 24.84 -10.21 -5.69
N ILE A 384 25.20 -11.23 -4.89
CA ILE A 384 25.06 -11.21 -3.44
C ILE A 384 26.07 -10.24 -2.77
N GLN A 385 27.17 -9.93 -3.46
CA GLN A 385 28.16 -8.95 -3.02
C GLN A 385 27.68 -7.50 -3.22
N ASP A 386 26.64 -7.29 -4.05
CA ASP A 386 26.08 -5.97 -4.35
C ASP A 386 24.89 -5.59 -3.46
N ILE A 387 24.55 -6.44 -2.49
CA ILE A 387 23.41 -6.24 -1.58
C ILE A 387 23.64 -5.01 -0.68
N LEU A 388 22.54 -4.38 -0.31
CA LEU A 388 22.50 -3.24 0.60
C LEU A 388 21.83 -3.54 1.91
N MET A 389 20.94 -4.53 1.91
CA MET A 389 20.25 -5.00 3.10
C MET A 389 20.52 -6.49 3.25
N LEU A 390 21.03 -6.89 4.40
CA LEU A 390 21.22 -8.28 4.76
C LEU A 390 20.36 -8.59 5.97
N CYS A 391 19.56 -9.66 5.87
CA CYS A 391 18.85 -10.22 7.01
C CYS A 391 19.34 -11.66 7.23
N LEU A 392 19.82 -11.92 8.43
CA LEU A 392 20.24 -13.24 8.88
C LEU A 392 19.21 -13.76 9.88
N ASN A 393 18.56 -14.87 9.56
CA ASN A 393 17.60 -15.55 10.45
C ASN A 393 18.28 -16.71 11.17
N ASP A 394 18.04 -16.84 12.46
CA ASP A 394 18.70 -17.78 13.38
C ASP A 394 18.02 -19.16 13.44
N ASP A 395 17.88 -19.83 12.29
CA ASP A 395 17.31 -21.19 12.20
C ASP A 395 18.33 -22.31 12.54
N ILE A 396 19.17 -22.07 13.55
CA ILE A 396 20.31 -22.93 13.87
C ILE A 396 19.81 -24.23 14.50
N SER A 397 20.03 -25.35 13.81
CA SER A 397 19.56 -26.68 14.24
C SER A 397 20.69 -27.63 14.62
N LEU A 398 21.94 -27.30 14.30
CA LEU A 398 23.11 -28.15 14.51
C LEU A 398 24.32 -27.34 14.97
N GLN A 399 25.01 -27.82 16.01
CA GLN A 399 26.26 -27.23 16.56
C GLN A 399 26.14 -25.71 16.83
N PRO A 400 25.20 -25.28 17.69
CA PRO A 400 24.92 -23.86 17.91
C PRO A 400 26.11 -23.07 18.45
N GLU A 401 26.94 -23.67 19.30
CA GLU A 401 28.14 -23.03 19.85
C GLU A 401 29.15 -22.72 18.74
N ARG A 402 29.30 -23.64 17.78
CA ARG A 402 30.19 -23.44 16.63
C ARG A 402 29.62 -22.43 15.65
N ALA A 403 28.29 -22.39 15.48
CA ALA A 403 27.62 -21.40 14.65
C ALA A 403 27.80 -19.98 15.22
N ASP A 404 27.63 -19.80 16.54
CA ASP A 404 27.86 -18.52 17.23
C ASP A 404 29.29 -18.01 17.02
N VAL A 405 30.30 -18.88 17.22
CA VAL A 405 31.70 -18.50 16.97
C VAL A 405 31.93 -18.04 15.54
N LEU A 406 31.36 -18.73 14.54
CA LEU A 406 31.50 -18.35 13.14
C LEU A 406 30.82 -17.03 12.81
N LEU A 407 29.61 -16.81 13.33
CA LEU A 407 28.88 -15.56 13.11
C LEU A 407 29.64 -14.38 13.72
N ARG A 408 30.06 -14.49 14.98
CA ARG A 408 30.84 -13.44 15.67
C ARG A 408 32.14 -13.11 14.95
N GLN A 409 32.85 -14.13 14.46
CA GLN A 409 34.10 -13.93 13.71
C GLN A 409 33.86 -13.15 12.42
N TRP A 410 32.81 -13.50 11.68
CA TRP A 410 32.46 -12.81 10.44
C TRP A 410 31.97 -11.37 10.71
N GLU A 411 31.11 -11.16 11.71
CA GLU A 411 30.63 -9.84 12.10
C GLU A 411 31.77 -8.92 12.56
N ALA A 412 32.68 -9.42 13.40
CA ALA A 412 33.85 -8.66 13.87
C ALA A 412 34.82 -8.30 12.73
N GLN A 413 34.89 -9.12 11.68
CA GLN A 413 35.67 -8.82 10.49
C GLN A 413 35.00 -7.72 9.65
N ARG A 414 33.67 -7.76 9.50
CA ARG A 414 32.91 -6.85 8.63
C ARG A 414 32.63 -5.49 9.29
N TRP A 415 32.34 -5.50 10.59
CA TRP A 415 32.06 -4.35 11.44
C TRP A 415 33.02 -4.36 12.64
N PRO A 416 34.30 -3.99 12.44
CA PRO A 416 35.32 -4.08 13.49
C PRO A 416 35.12 -3.05 14.61
N GLN A 417 34.34 -1.99 14.34
CA GLN A 417 33.94 -1.02 15.34
C GLN A 417 32.59 -1.41 15.89
N LYS A 418 32.58 -1.77 17.17
CA LYS A 418 31.34 -1.96 17.91
C LYS A 418 30.55 -0.66 17.95
N ALA A 419 29.23 -0.76 17.85
CA ALA A 419 28.36 0.36 18.15
C ALA A 419 28.32 0.62 19.66
N ASP A 420 28.01 1.86 20.07
CA ASP A 420 27.99 2.27 21.49
C ASP A 420 27.01 1.45 22.36
N TRP A 421 26.02 0.80 21.73
CA TRP A 421 25.02 -0.05 22.40
C TRP A 421 25.39 -1.53 22.42
N GLU A 422 26.49 -1.93 21.77
CA GLU A 422 26.97 -3.31 21.77
C GLU A 422 27.84 -3.55 23.00
N LEU A 423 27.39 -4.46 23.88
CA LEU A 423 28.09 -4.82 25.12
C LEU A 423 29.45 -5.50 24.88
#